data_AF-A0A2D4NPZ9-F1
#
_entry.id   AF-A0A2D4NPZ9-F1
#
_cell.length_a   1.000
_cell.length_b   1.000
_cell.length_c   1.000
_cell.angle_alpha   90.00
_cell.angle_beta   90.00
_cell.angle_gamma   90.00
#
_symmetry.space_group_name_H-M   'P 1'
#
loop_
_entity.id
_entity.type
_entity.pdbx_description
1 polymer ?
#
loop_
_entity_poly.entity_id
_entity_poly.type
_entity_poly.pdbx_seq_one_letter_code
_entity_poly.pdbx_strand_id
1 'polypeptide(L)'
;YNAKLDTRLLYPISKYQQDQVVKEDSVEAVGEQLKVYHQQYQDKSREYDLLYEEYTRTSQELQMKRTAIEAFNETIKIFEEQCQTQEKCSRDYVERFRREGNEKEVQRIMMNSEKLKSRITEIHDSKMKLEQDLKQQASENREIDKRMNSLKPDLLQLRKLRDQYLVWLTQKGTRQ
;
A
#
# COMPACT_ATOMS: atom_id res chain seq x y z
N TYR A 1 34.38 6.38 -37.16
CA TYR A 1 33.72 5.15 -37.60
C TYR A 1 34.26 4.01 -36.76
N ASN A 2 33.40 3.31 -36.01
CA ASN A 2 33.78 2.20 -35.14
C ASN A 2 33.21 0.91 -35.75
N ALA A 3 34.08 0.03 -36.24
CA ALA A 3 33.66 -1.20 -36.93
C ALA A 3 32.90 -2.20 -36.04
N LYS A 4 32.87 -2.01 -34.72
CA LYS A 4 32.06 -2.81 -33.78
C LYS A 4 30.60 -2.34 -33.67
N LEU A 5 30.25 -1.18 -34.21
CA LEU A 5 28.89 -0.64 -34.22
C LEU A 5 28.30 -0.78 -35.63
N ASP A 6 27.55 -1.85 -35.86
CA ASP A 6 26.73 -2.02 -37.08
C ASP A 6 25.38 -1.29 -36.87
N THR A 7 25.40 0.04 -36.97
CA THR A 7 24.22 0.88 -36.77
C THR A 7 24.05 1.90 -37.90
N ARG A 8 22.79 2.23 -38.20
CA ARG A 8 22.40 3.25 -39.21
C ARG A 8 21.60 4.37 -38.53
N LEU A 9 21.84 5.61 -38.94
CA LEU A 9 21.13 6.79 -38.43
C LEU A 9 19.79 6.95 -39.18
N LEU A 10 18.76 6.25 -38.71
CA LEU A 10 17.45 6.20 -39.37
C LEU A 10 16.47 7.28 -38.91
N TYR A 11 16.62 7.79 -37.68
CA TYR A 11 15.64 8.67 -37.05
C TYR A 11 16.32 9.97 -36.57
N PRO A 12 16.48 10.97 -37.45
CA PRO A 12 17.06 12.25 -37.06
C PRO A 12 16.13 12.99 -36.10
N ILE A 13 16.68 13.47 -34.97
CA ILE A 13 15.95 14.30 -34.01
C ILE A 13 16.07 15.76 -34.48
N SER A 14 14.95 16.33 -34.93
CA SER A 14 14.93 17.70 -35.48
C SER A 14 14.87 18.74 -34.37
N LYS A 15 15.66 19.82 -34.54
CA LYS A 15 15.56 21.01 -33.66
C LYS A 15 14.27 21.81 -33.85
N TYR A 16 13.49 21.53 -34.90
CA TYR A 16 12.21 22.16 -35.21
C TYR A 16 11.01 21.30 -34.80
N GLN A 17 11.25 20.22 -34.04
CA GLN A 17 10.17 19.32 -33.63
C GLN A 17 9.13 20.01 -32.73
N GLN A 18 9.51 21.08 -32.02
CA GLN A 18 8.57 21.84 -31.19
C GLN A 18 7.58 22.66 -32.03
N ASP A 19 7.96 23.11 -33.22
CA ASP A 19 7.08 23.88 -34.13
C ASP A 19 5.88 23.05 -34.63
N GLN A 20 5.92 21.71 -34.50
CA GLN A 20 4.78 20.83 -34.79
C GLN A 20 3.83 20.65 -33.61
N VAL A 21 4.29 20.96 -32.39
CA VAL A 21 3.53 20.73 -31.15
C VAL A 21 2.94 22.03 -30.61
N VAL A 22 3.69 23.13 -30.68
CA VAL A 22 3.23 24.48 -30.34
C VAL A 22 2.31 24.95 -31.45
N LYS A 23 1.07 25.30 -31.10
CA LYS A 23 0.02 25.67 -32.08
C LYS A 23 -0.31 27.15 -32.08
N GLU A 24 0.22 27.89 -31.12
CA GLU A 24 -0.09 29.29 -30.93
C GLU A 24 0.78 30.18 -31.84
N ASP A 25 0.15 31.23 -32.40
CA ASP A 25 0.76 32.04 -33.45
C ASP A 25 1.67 33.18 -32.94
N SER A 26 1.64 33.48 -31.63
CA SER A 26 2.42 34.57 -31.01
C SER A 26 3.20 34.14 -29.78
N VAL A 27 4.31 34.85 -29.50
CA VAL A 27 5.18 34.59 -28.34
C VAL A 27 4.41 34.78 -27.03
N GLU A 28 3.55 35.80 -26.95
CA GLU A 28 2.69 36.04 -25.79
C GLU A 28 1.70 34.89 -25.57
N ALA A 29 1.06 34.39 -26.64
CA ALA A 29 0.10 33.29 -26.53
C ALA A 29 0.77 31.97 -26.11
N VAL A 30 1.96 31.67 -26.65
CA VAL A 30 2.78 30.52 -26.20
C VAL A 30 3.18 30.68 -24.72
N GLY A 31 3.52 31.89 -24.29
CA GLY A 31 3.86 32.20 -22.90
C GLY A 31 2.69 31.97 -21.94
N GLU A 32 1.48 32.41 -22.27
CA GLU A 32 0.28 32.15 -21.48
C GLU A 32 -0.06 30.66 -21.44
N GLN A 33 0.01 29.96 -22.57
CA GLN A 33 -0.25 28.52 -22.62
C GLN A 33 0.79 27.73 -21.81
N LEU A 34 2.06 28.14 -21.82
CA LEU A 34 3.09 27.54 -20.99
C LEU A 34 2.77 27.68 -19.50
N LYS A 35 2.28 28.84 -19.05
CA LYS A 35 1.85 29.02 -17.64
C LYS A 35 0.73 28.05 -17.29
N VAL A 36 -0.24 27.86 -18.17
CA VAL A 36 -1.34 26.89 -17.98
C VAL A 36 -0.81 25.47 -17.85
N TYR A 37 0.04 24.99 -18.77
CA TYR A 37 0.62 23.65 -18.67
C TYR A 37 1.51 23.48 -17.45
N HIS A 38 2.27 24.53 -17.09
CA HIS A 38 3.09 24.51 -15.88
C HIS A 38 2.23 24.36 -14.63
N GLN A 39 1.13 25.11 -14.52
CA GLN A 39 0.20 25.03 -13.40
C GLN A 39 -0.45 23.65 -13.33
N GLN A 40 -0.97 23.13 -14.44
CA GLN A 40 -1.57 21.79 -14.50
C GLN A 40 -0.58 20.69 -14.10
N TYR A 41 0.68 20.80 -14.56
CA TYR A 41 1.75 19.88 -14.15
C TYR A 41 2.00 19.96 -12.65
N GLN A 42 2.10 21.15 -12.07
CA GLN A 42 2.32 21.31 -10.64
C GLN A 42 1.17 20.73 -9.82
N ASP A 43 -0.07 21.00 -10.20
CA ASP A 43 -1.25 20.53 -9.47
C ASP A 43 -1.34 19.00 -9.51
N LYS A 44 -1.15 18.37 -10.68
CA LYS A 44 -1.08 16.90 -10.79
C LYS A 44 0.14 16.31 -10.06
N SER A 45 1.26 17.01 -10.02
CA SER A 45 2.46 16.55 -9.30
C SER A 45 2.18 16.51 -7.81
N ARG A 46 1.57 17.56 -7.26
CA ARG A 46 1.14 17.59 -5.85
C ARG A 46 0.13 16.49 -5.54
N GLU A 47 -0.84 16.26 -6.43
CA GLU A 47 -1.80 15.15 -6.29
C GLU A 47 -1.10 13.79 -6.24
N TYR A 48 -0.14 13.54 -7.13
CA TYR A 48 0.64 12.31 -7.15
C TYR A 48 1.48 12.14 -5.88
N ASP A 49 2.14 13.21 -5.42
CA ASP A 49 2.96 13.18 -4.20
C ASP A 49 2.11 12.82 -2.97
N LEU A 50 0.93 13.42 -2.83
CA LEU A 50 -0.03 13.09 -1.77
C LEU A 50 -0.48 11.62 -1.81
N LEU A 51 -0.80 11.11 -3.00
CA LEU A 51 -1.16 9.69 -3.17
C LEU A 51 0.02 8.77 -2.84
N TYR A 52 1.24 9.16 -3.17
CA TYR A 52 2.44 8.39 -2.88
C TYR A 52 2.74 8.33 -1.36
N GLU A 53 2.57 9.44 -0.66
CA GLU A 53 2.65 9.49 0.81
C GLU A 53 1.60 8.58 1.46
N GLU A 54 0.35 8.68 0.99
CA GLU A 54 -0.76 7.85 1.47
C GLU A 54 -0.50 6.37 1.23
N TYR A 55 -0.05 6.00 0.02
CA TYR A 55 0.31 4.63 -0.35
C TYR A 55 1.42 4.08 0.56
N THR A 56 2.47 4.86 0.79
CA THR A 56 3.62 4.44 1.59
C THR A 56 3.23 4.21 3.04
N ARG A 57 2.49 5.16 3.63
CA ARG A 57 1.93 5.03 4.99
C ARG A 57 1.04 3.79 5.10
N THR A 58 0.08 3.64 4.19
CA THR A 58 -0.87 2.51 4.18
C THR A 58 -0.12 1.18 4.02
N SER A 59 0.92 1.12 3.19
CA SER A 59 1.75 -0.07 3.03
C SER A 59 2.49 -0.45 4.31
N GLN A 60 2.97 0.52 5.10
CA GLN A 60 3.58 0.27 6.41
C GLN A 60 2.55 -0.25 7.40
N GLU A 61 1.37 0.37 7.47
CA GLU A 61 0.28 -0.09 8.34
C GLU A 61 -0.18 -1.52 8.01
N LEU A 62 -0.28 -1.86 6.72
CA LEU A 62 -0.58 -3.23 6.26
C LEU A 62 0.47 -4.21 6.76
N GLN A 63 1.75 -3.83 6.71
CA GLN A 63 2.83 -4.69 7.21
C GLN A 63 2.74 -4.90 8.72
N MET A 64 2.47 -3.83 9.47
CA MET A 64 2.26 -3.93 10.92
C MET A 64 1.07 -4.85 11.26
N LYS A 65 -0.04 -4.74 10.53
CA LYS A 65 -1.21 -5.62 10.71
C LYS A 65 -0.89 -7.09 10.42
N ARG A 66 -0.08 -7.37 9.39
CA ARG A 66 0.38 -8.75 9.08
C ARG A 66 1.19 -9.33 10.25
N THR A 67 2.17 -8.59 10.76
CA THR A 67 2.96 -9.03 11.92
C THR A 67 2.09 -9.22 13.17
N ALA A 68 1.09 -8.35 13.38
CA ALA A 68 0.15 -8.52 14.48
C ALA A 68 -0.71 -9.80 14.32
N ILE A 69 -1.11 -10.16 13.11
CA ILE A 69 -1.83 -11.43 12.84
C ILE A 69 -0.93 -12.64 13.13
N GLU A 70 0.35 -12.59 12.76
CA GLU A 70 1.32 -13.63 13.11
C GLU A 70 1.47 -13.77 14.64
N ALA A 71 1.54 -12.65 15.36
CA ALA A 71 1.57 -12.65 16.82
C ALA A 71 0.27 -13.22 17.43
N PHE A 72 -0.89 -12.94 16.84
CA PHE A 72 -2.16 -13.57 17.23
C PHE A 72 -2.12 -15.09 17.02
N ASN A 73 -1.59 -15.56 15.88
CA ASN A 73 -1.47 -16.99 15.61
C ASN A 73 -0.62 -17.70 16.65
N GLU A 74 0.54 -17.14 17.00
CA GLU A 74 1.39 -17.74 18.03
C GLU A 74 0.74 -17.68 19.41
N THR A 75 0.03 -16.59 19.72
CA THR A 75 -0.73 -16.48 20.98
C THR A 75 -1.82 -17.56 21.06
N ILE A 76 -2.60 -17.75 19.99
CA ILE A 76 -3.64 -18.79 19.93
C ILE A 76 -3.02 -20.16 20.15
N LYS A 77 -1.92 -20.46 19.46
CA LYS A 77 -1.20 -21.73 19.59
C LYS A 77 -0.77 -22.00 21.04
N ILE A 78 -0.19 -21.02 21.73
CA ILE A 78 0.21 -21.15 23.15
C ILE A 78 -1.01 -21.47 24.02
N PHE A 79 -2.14 -20.79 23.80
CA PHE A 79 -3.36 -21.05 24.56
C PHE A 79 -3.99 -22.42 24.24
N GLU A 80 -3.93 -22.87 22.99
CA GLU A 80 -4.36 -24.21 22.59
C GLU A 80 -3.49 -25.30 23.24
N GLU A 81 -2.16 -25.10 23.27
CA GLU A 81 -1.23 -25.98 23.99
C GLU A 81 -1.51 -26.01 25.49
N GLN A 82 -1.88 -24.86 26.08
CA GLN A 82 -2.31 -24.78 27.48
C GLN A 82 -3.61 -25.56 27.73
N CYS A 83 -4.58 -25.48 26.81
CA CYS A 83 -5.82 -26.27 26.86
C CYS A 83 -5.51 -27.77 26.84
N GLN A 84 -4.68 -28.21 25.89
CA GLN A 84 -4.29 -29.62 25.75
C GLN A 84 -3.56 -30.12 27.01
N THR A 85 -2.65 -29.29 27.55
CA THR A 85 -1.92 -29.61 28.79
C THR A 85 -2.87 -29.72 29.98
N GLN A 86 -3.81 -28.78 30.13
CA GLN A 86 -4.82 -28.83 31.18
C GLN A 86 -5.67 -30.10 31.07
N GLU A 87 -6.19 -30.42 29.89
CA GLU A 87 -7.05 -31.60 29.67
C GLU A 87 -6.30 -32.91 29.95
N LYS A 88 -5.01 -32.99 29.57
CA LYS A 88 -4.18 -34.17 29.83
C LYS A 88 -3.86 -34.32 31.32
N CYS A 89 -3.39 -33.25 31.96
CA CYS A 89 -2.98 -33.28 33.36
C CYS A 89 -4.17 -33.44 34.31
N SER A 90 -5.31 -32.81 34.02
CA SER A 90 -6.46 -32.82 34.94
C SER A 90 -7.29 -34.10 34.89
N ARG A 91 -7.12 -34.95 33.87
CA ARG A 91 -7.95 -36.15 33.65
C ARG A 91 -8.01 -37.07 34.88
N ASP A 92 -6.85 -37.47 35.38
CA ASP A 92 -6.76 -38.41 36.51
C ASP A 92 -7.24 -37.77 37.82
N TYR A 93 -6.97 -36.47 38.01
CA TYR A 93 -7.47 -35.72 39.17
C TYR A 93 -8.99 -35.59 39.16
N VAL A 94 -9.59 -35.25 38.01
CA VAL A 94 -11.05 -35.14 37.87
C VAL A 94 -11.72 -36.49 38.11
N GLU A 95 -11.16 -37.58 37.58
CA GLU A 95 -11.70 -38.92 37.82
C GLU A 95 -11.61 -39.30 39.30
N ARG A 96 -10.47 -39.03 39.94
CA ARG A 96 -10.28 -39.25 41.38
C ARG A 96 -11.26 -38.45 42.23
N PHE A 97 -11.40 -37.15 41.99
CA PHE A 97 -12.32 -36.29 42.75
C PHE A 97 -13.78 -36.69 42.56
N ARG A 98 -14.18 -37.20 41.38
CA ARG A 98 -15.52 -37.79 41.21
C ARG A 98 -15.72 -39.02 42.10
N ARG A 99 -14.75 -39.94 42.15
CA ARG A 99 -14.85 -41.15 42.98
C ARG A 99 -14.90 -40.80 44.47
N GLU A 100 -14.21 -39.76 44.89
CA GLU A 100 -14.19 -39.24 46.26
C GLU A 100 -15.43 -38.39 46.62
N GLY A 101 -16.35 -38.16 45.67
CA GLY A 101 -17.54 -37.31 45.88
C GLY A 101 -17.22 -35.81 46.03
N ASN A 102 -16.00 -35.38 45.67
CA ASN A 102 -15.55 -34.00 45.80
C ASN A 102 -15.93 -33.17 44.57
N GLU A 103 -17.24 -32.95 44.39
CA GLU A 103 -17.79 -32.21 43.24
C GLU A 103 -17.29 -30.76 43.16
N LYS A 104 -17.00 -30.13 44.30
CA LYS A 104 -16.48 -28.75 44.34
C LYS A 104 -15.17 -28.61 43.58
N GLU A 105 -14.28 -29.59 43.69
CA GLU A 105 -12.99 -29.55 43.00
C GLU A 105 -13.14 -29.80 41.50
N VAL A 106 -14.01 -30.74 41.12
CA VAL A 106 -14.35 -31.00 39.72
C VAL A 106 -14.92 -29.73 39.07
N GLN A 107 -15.84 -29.03 39.74
CA GLN A 107 -16.38 -27.76 39.24
C GLN A 107 -15.31 -26.68 39.10
N ARG A 108 -14.39 -26.53 40.06
CA ARG A 108 -13.28 -25.56 39.95
C ARG A 108 -12.43 -25.80 38.70
N ILE A 109 -12.07 -27.05 38.43
CA ILE A 109 -11.28 -27.43 37.25
C ILE A 109 -12.05 -27.16 35.96
N MET A 110 -13.34 -27.52 35.90
CA MET A 110 -14.18 -27.29 34.72
C MET A 110 -14.37 -25.80 34.44
N MET A 111 -14.69 -24.99 35.46
CA MET A 111 -14.83 -23.54 35.31
C MET A 111 -13.54 -22.88 34.81
N ASN A 112 -12.37 -23.37 35.25
CA ASN A 112 -11.10 -22.87 34.75
C ASN A 112 -10.89 -23.23 33.27
N SER A 113 -11.24 -24.46 32.86
CA SER A 113 -11.21 -24.87 31.45
C SER A 113 -12.13 -24.01 30.58
N GLU A 114 -13.34 -23.74 31.04
CA GLU A 114 -14.30 -22.88 30.33
C GLU A 114 -13.77 -21.45 30.17
N LYS A 115 -13.14 -20.88 31.21
CA LYS A 115 -12.50 -19.56 31.12
C LYS A 115 -11.37 -19.55 30.08
N LEU A 116 -10.56 -20.60 30.04
CA LEU A 116 -9.48 -20.72 29.07
C LEU A 116 -10.03 -20.81 27.63
N LYS A 117 -11.06 -21.63 27.40
CA LYS A 117 -11.75 -21.75 26.11
C LYS A 117 -12.42 -20.44 25.68
N SER A 118 -13.09 -19.75 26.60
CA SER A 118 -13.68 -18.42 26.36
C SER A 118 -12.62 -17.42 25.92
N ARG A 119 -11.46 -17.42 26.59
CA ARG A 119 -10.37 -16.51 26.24
C ARG A 119 -9.80 -16.79 24.85
N ILE A 120 -9.69 -18.06 24.45
CA ILE A 120 -9.27 -18.45 23.09
C ILE A 120 -10.24 -17.90 22.05
N THR A 121 -11.54 -18.05 22.27
CA THR A 121 -12.58 -17.52 21.36
C THR A 121 -12.45 -16.01 21.20
N GLU A 122 -12.27 -15.25 22.28
CA GLU A 122 -12.07 -13.79 22.21
C GLU A 122 -10.83 -13.40 21.38
N ILE A 123 -9.74 -14.16 21.51
CA ILE A 123 -8.50 -13.92 20.76
C ILE A 123 -8.72 -14.23 19.28
N HIS A 124 -9.45 -15.31 18.95
CA HIS A 124 -9.86 -15.62 17.58
C HIS A 124 -10.71 -14.51 16.97
N ASP A 125 -11.71 -14.02 17.69
CA ASP A 125 -12.59 -12.95 17.21
C ASP A 125 -11.81 -11.66 16.95
N SER A 126 -10.88 -11.33 17.86
CA SER A 126 -9.99 -10.18 17.70
C SER A 126 -9.08 -10.32 16.47
N LYS A 127 -8.53 -11.51 16.24
CA LYS A 127 -7.74 -11.82 15.04
C LYS A 127 -8.59 -11.70 13.77
N MET A 128 -9.79 -12.27 13.75
CA MET A 128 -10.68 -12.22 12.58
C MET A 128 -11.04 -10.78 12.21
N LYS A 129 -11.30 -9.93 13.21
CA LYS A 129 -11.55 -8.51 12.98
C LYS A 129 -10.33 -7.82 12.34
N LEU A 130 -9.13 -8.10 12.85
CA LEU A 130 -7.90 -7.55 12.28
C LEU A 130 -7.63 -8.05 10.84
N GLU A 131 -7.96 -9.30 10.53
CA GLU A 131 -7.88 -9.86 9.18
C GLU A 131 -8.85 -9.18 8.21
N GLN A 132 -10.06 -8.87 8.67
CA GLN A 132 -11.04 -8.10 7.90
C GLN A 132 -10.54 -6.68 7.62
N ASP A 133 -10.03 -6.00 8.65
CA ASP A 133 -9.45 -4.65 8.52
C ASP A 133 -8.25 -4.66 7.56
N LEU A 134 -7.37 -5.67 7.66
CA LEU A 134 -6.24 -5.85 6.74
C LEU A 134 -6.73 -6.01 5.29
N LYS A 135 -7.76 -6.83 5.05
CA LYS A 135 -8.32 -7.05 3.71
C LYS A 135 -8.91 -5.78 3.13
N GLN A 136 -9.65 -5.03 3.94
CA GLN A 136 -10.25 -3.76 3.53
C GLN A 136 -9.17 -2.74 3.16
N GLN A 137 -8.21 -2.51 4.05
CA GLN A 137 -7.12 -1.56 3.81
C GLN A 137 -6.22 -1.99 2.64
N ALA A 138 -6.04 -3.29 2.43
CA ALA A 138 -5.28 -3.79 1.28
C ALA A 138 -5.99 -3.51 -0.06
N SER A 139 -7.32 -3.49 -0.06
CA SER A 139 -8.11 -3.09 -1.23
C SER A 139 -7.97 -1.59 -1.50
N GLU A 140 -8.06 -0.76 -0.46
CA GLU A 140 -7.89 0.69 -0.55
C GLU A 140 -6.49 1.05 -1.06
N ASN A 141 -5.45 0.38 -0.57
CA ASN A 141 -4.08 0.60 -1.03
C ASN A 141 -3.88 0.26 -2.51
N ARG A 142 -4.60 -0.75 -3.03
CA ARG A 142 -4.60 -1.06 -4.47
C ARG A 142 -5.31 0.01 -5.29
N GLU A 143 -6.36 0.62 -4.76
CA GLU A 143 -7.03 1.74 -5.43
C GLU A 143 -6.14 2.98 -5.48
N ILE A 144 -5.35 3.26 -4.43
CA ILE A 144 -4.34 4.33 -4.45
C ILE A 144 -3.30 4.06 -5.55
N ASP A 145 -2.76 2.84 -5.62
CA ASP A 145 -1.80 2.46 -6.67
C ASP A 145 -2.38 2.62 -8.08
N LYS A 146 -3.65 2.21 -8.30
CA LYS A 146 -4.35 2.45 -9.57
C LYS A 146 -4.45 3.94 -9.92
N ARG A 147 -4.86 4.78 -8.96
CA ARG A 147 -4.94 6.24 -9.15
C ARG A 147 -3.57 6.81 -9.53
N MET A 148 -2.53 6.47 -8.79
CA MET A 148 -1.16 6.88 -9.13
C MET A 148 -0.75 6.44 -10.54
N ASN A 149 -1.03 5.18 -10.91
CA ASN A 149 -0.68 4.65 -12.23
C ASN A 149 -1.47 5.33 -13.36
N SER A 150 -2.69 5.80 -13.11
CA SER A 150 -3.44 6.63 -14.07
C SER A 150 -2.87 8.04 -14.22
N LEU A 151 -2.26 8.62 -13.17
CA LEU A 151 -1.66 9.96 -13.22
C LEU A 151 -0.28 9.99 -13.89
N LYS A 152 0.49 8.90 -13.82
CA LYS A 152 1.83 8.78 -14.43
C LYS A 152 1.89 9.21 -15.91
N PRO A 153 1.02 8.71 -16.82
CA PRO A 153 1.06 9.12 -18.22
C PRO A 153 0.76 10.61 -18.40
N ASP A 154 -0.22 11.15 -17.68
CA ASP A 154 -0.59 12.57 -17.73
C ASP A 154 0.57 13.46 -17.29
N LEU A 155 1.23 13.12 -16.18
CA LEU A 155 2.40 13.83 -15.68
C LEU A 155 3.54 13.83 -16.69
N LEU A 156 3.81 12.69 -17.32
CA LEU A 156 4.84 12.57 -18.34
C LEU A 156 4.51 13.42 -19.58
N GLN A 157 3.25 13.41 -20.02
CA GLN A 157 2.79 14.19 -21.16
C GLN A 157 2.86 15.70 -20.87
N LEU A 158 2.33 16.15 -19.73
CA LEU A 158 2.38 17.55 -19.32
C LEU A 158 3.81 18.06 -19.16
N ARG A 159 4.70 17.24 -18.58
CA ARG A 159 6.13 17.57 -18.50
C ARG A 159 6.73 17.75 -19.89
N LYS A 160 6.52 16.77 -20.79
CA LYS A 160 7.04 16.84 -22.17
C LYS A 160 6.53 18.08 -22.91
N LEU A 161 5.24 18.38 -22.78
CA LEU A 161 4.59 19.51 -23.43
C LEU A 161 5.13 20.83 -22.90
N ARG A 162 5.20 20.98 -21.58
CA ARG A 162 5.82 22.14 -20.92
C ARG A 162 7.27 22.33 -21.38
N ASP A 163 8.06 21.26 -21.43
CA ASP A 163 9.47 21.32 -21.82
C ASP A 163 9.61 21.72 -23.30
N GLN A 164 8.71 21.26 -24.18
CA GLN A 164 8.69 21.67 -25.60
C GLN A 164 8.34 23.16 -25.77
N TYR A 165 7.34 23.66 -25.03
CA TYR A 165 6.97 25.08 -25.04
C TYR A 165 8.11 25.98 -24.51
N LEU A 166 8.80 25.54 -23.45
CA LEU A 166 10.00 26.22 -22.93
C LEU A 166 11.11 26.31 -23.97
N VAL A 167 11.41 25.20 -24.66
CA VAL A 167 12.43 25.19 -25.71
C VAL A 167 12.03 26.09 -26.88
N TRP A 168 10.76 26.09 -27.27
CA TRP A 168 10.27 26.97 -28.34
C TRP A 168 10.46 28.45 -28.02
N LEU A 169 10.08 28.88 -26.81
CA LEU A 169 10.31 30.26 -26.35
C LEU A 169 11.80 30.61 -26.33
N THR A 170 12.63 29.70 -25.81
CA THR A 170 14.09 29.89 -25.79
C THR A 170 14.66 30.11 -27.20
N GLN A 171 14.17 29.38 -28.21
CA GLN A 171 14.58 29.54 -29.61
C GLN A 171 14.14 30.87 -30.23
N LYS A 172 13.03 31.46 -29.76
CA LYS A 172 12.54 32.78 -30.20
C LYS A 172 13.20 33.96 -29.48
N GLY A 173 14.13 33.70 -28.57
CA GLY A 173 14.94 34.72 -27.91
C GLY A 173 14.26 35.41 -26.73
N THR A 174 13.17 34.86 -26.19
CA THR A 174 12.62 35.30 -24.90
C THR A 174 13.65 35.03 -23.80
N ARG A 175 14.16 36.09 -23.17
CA ARG A 175 15.05 35.99 -22.01
C ARG A 175 14.24 35.58 -20.78
N GLN A 176 14.88 34.80 -19.90
CA GLN A 176 14.34 34.38 -18.59
C GLN A 176 13.92 35.56 -17.73
#